data_AF-A0A7V9P509-F1
#
_entry.id   AF-A0A7V9P509-F1
#
_cell.length_a   1.000
_cell.length_b   1.000
_cell.length_c   1.000
_cell.angle_alpha   90.00
_cell.angle_beta   90.00
_cell.angle_gamma   90.00
#
_symmetry.space_group_name_H-M   'P 1'
#
loop_
_entity.id
_entity.type
_entity.pdbx_description
1 polymer ?
#
loop_
_entity_poly.entity_id
_entity_poly.type
_entity_poly.pdbx_seq_one_letter_code
_entity_poly.pdbx_strand_id
1 'polypeptide(L)'
;MLALLAVLALAFVGARSCASSQGEISKEEAIEIARDEIDFEPDGVQVRNVAQGIPQRRVWAVSFYTGRPTSPERFVVVQIDARTGEVEGVARS
;
A
#
# COMPACT_ATOMS: atom_id res chain seq x y z
N MET A 1 -3.97 34.37 -0.41
CA MET A 1 -4.44 32.99 -0.73
C MET A 1 -3.30 31.98 -0.77
N LEU A 2 -2.17 32.29 -1.42
CA LEU A 2 -1.02 31.39 -1.57
C LEU A 2 -0.35 30.98 -0.25
N ALA A 3 -0.23 31.90 0.70
CA ALA A 3 0.30 31.61 2.04
C ALA A 3 -0.58 30.63 2.83
N LEU A 4 -1.91 30.71 2.67
CA LEU A 4 -2.85 29.80 3.33
C LEU A 4 -2.72 28.38 2.77
N LEU A 5 -2.57 28.26 1.45
CA LEU A 5 -2.35 26.97 0.78
C LEU A 5 -1.03 26.32 1.20
N ALA A 6 0.04 27.12 1.33
CA ALA A 6 1.33 26.62 1.80
C ALA A 6 1.27 26.09 3.25
N VAL A 7 0.58 26.80 4.13
CA VAL A 7 0.37 26.37 5.53
C VAL A 7 -0.46 25.09 5.59
N LEU A 8 -1.53 24.99 4.79
CA LEU A 8 -2.35 23.77 4.70
C LEU A 8 -1.55 22.57 4.17
N ALA A 9 -0.71 22.77 3.15
CA ALA A 9 0.15 21.72 2.62
C ALA A 9 1.17 21.24 3.67
N LEU A 10 1.82 22.16 4.38
CA LEU A 10 2.78 21.84 5.44
C LEU A 10 2.10 21.11 6.62
N ALA A 11 0.91 21.56 7.02
CA ALA A 11 0.13 20.90 8.07
C ALA A 11 -0.32 19.50 7.65
N PHE A 12 -0.71 19.30 6.39
CA PHE A 12 -1.12 18.02 5.85
C PHE A 12 0.06 17.02 5.80
N VAL A 13 1.24 17.47 5.39
CA VAL A 13 2.47 16.65 5.43
C VAL A 13 2.86 16.31 6.87
N GLY A 14 2.83 17.29 7.78
CA GLY A 14 3.12 17.06 9.20
C GLY A 14 2.13 16.11 9.88
N ALA A 15 0.84 16.19 9.53
CA ALA A 15 -0.19 15.29 10.05
C ALA A 15 -0.01 13.85 9.55
N ARG A 16 0.34 13.64 8.28
CA ARG A 16 0.67 12.29 7.76
C ARG A 16 1.90 11.70 8.44
N SER A 17 2.96 12.48 8.64
CA SER A 17 4.17 11.99 9.32
C SER A 17 3.98 11.73 10.82
N CYS A 18 3.09 12.46 11.50
CA CYS A 18 2.75 12.16 12.89
C CYS A 18 1.85 10.90 12.99
N ALA A 19 0.94 10.69 12.03
CA ALA A 19 0.11 9.50 11.96
C ALA A 19 0.92 8.22 11.68
N SER A 20 1.97 8.31 10.85
CA SER A 20 2.88 7.18 10.58
C SER A 20 3.81 6.85 11.76
N SER A 21 4.01 7.77 12.71
CA SER A 21 4.94 7.56 13.82
C SER A 21 4.39 6.71 14.98
N GLN A 22 3.08 6.39 14.99
CA GLN A 22 2.44 5.69 16.12
C GLN A 22 1.44 4.57 15.74
N GLY A 23 1.17 4.31 14.45
CA GLY A 23 0.23 3.26 14.02
C GLY A 23 0.69 2.50 12.76
N GLU A 24 0.28 1.24 12.63
CA GLU A 24 0.41 0.49 11.38
C GLU A 24 -0.27 1.27 10.23
N ILE A 25 0.32 1.28 9.04
CA ILE A 25 -0.28 1.88 7.85
C ILE A 25 -1.63 1.23 7.55
N SER A 26 -2.57 2.04 7.08
CA SER A 26 -3.92 1.59 6.77
C SER A 26 -3.93 0.65 5.56
N LYS A 27 -5.03 -0.09 5.40
CA LYS A 27 -5.27 -0.91 4.21
C LYS A 27 -5.27 -0.05 2.94
N GLU A 28 -5.92 1.10 3.00
CA GLU A 28 -6.05 2.04 1.89
C GLU A 28 -4.68 2.60 1.49
N GLU A 29 -3.87 2.98 2.48
CA GLU A 29 -2.49 3.44 2.26
C GLU A 29 -1.60 2.33 1.67
N ALA A 30 -1.76 1.07 2.11
CA ALA A 30 -1.08 -0.06 1.49
C ALA A 30 -1.51 -0.25 0.02
N ILE A 31 -2.79 -0.04 -0.32
CA ILE A 31 -3.26 -0.10 -1.71
C ILE A 31 -2.64 1.04 -2.52
N GLU A 32 -2.61 2.27 -2.00
CA GLU A 32 -2.01 3.42 -2.66
C GLU A 32 -0.53 3.17 -2.98
N ILE A 33 0.26 2.74 -1.98
CA ILE A 33 1.67 2.40 -2.16
C ILE A 33 1.83 1.26 -3.19
N ALA A 34 1.02 0.20 -3.09
CA ALA A 34 1.10 -0.93 -3.99
C ALA A 34 0.69 -0.58 -5.43
N ARG A 35 -0.15 0.45 -5.61
CA ARG A 35 -0.63 0.88 -6.93
C ARG A 35 0.50 1.46 -7.78
N ASP A 36 1.51 2.05 -7.16
CA ASP A 36 2.68 2.59 -7.84
C ASP A 36 3.59 1.49 -8.44
N GLU A 37 3.42 0.23 -8.00
CA GLU A 37 4.22 -0.94 -8.44
C GLU A 37 3.64 -1.68 -9.66
N ILE A 38 2.47 -1.27 -10.14
CA ILE A 38 1.81 -1.84 -11.32
C ILE A 38 1.72 -0.83 -12.47
N ASP A 39 1.81 -1.34 -13.70
CA ASP A 39 1.77 -0.56 -14.94
C ASP A 39 0.46 -0.79 -15.73
N PHE A 40 -0.55 -1.36 -15.08
CA PHE A 40 -1.85 -1.66 -15.69
C PHE A 40 -3.01 -1.22 -14.78
N GLU A 41 -4.19 -1.03 -15.38
CA GLU A 41 -5.42 -0.84 -14.63
C GLU A 41 -5.98 -2.21 -14.21
N PRO A 42 -6.05 -2.52 -12.91
CA PRO A 42 -6.60 -3.78 -12.43
C PRO A 42 -8.13 -3.77 -12.48
N ASP A 43 -8.72 -4.92 -12.83
CA ASP A 43 -10.16 -5.13 -12.71
C ASP A 43 -10.59 -5.36 -11.24
N GLY A 44 -9.64 -5.78 -10.40
CA GLY A 44 -9.90 -5.97 -8.99
C GLY A 44 -8.65 -5.94 -8.11
N VAL A 45 -8.89 -5.66 -6.82
CA VAL A 45 -7.88 -5.60 -5.77
C VAL A 45 -8.31 -6.51 -4.62
N GLN A 46 -7.38 -7.34 -4.13
CA GLN A 46 -7.55 -8.12 -2.91
C GLN A 46 -6.44 -7.76 -1.92
N VAL A 47 -6.79 -7.59 -0.65
CA VAL A 47 -5.83 -7.19 0.37
C VAL A 47 -5.93 -8.09 1.58
N ARG A 48 -4.77 -8.55 2.07
CA ARG A 48 -4.67 -9.40 3.25
C ARG A 48 -3.58 -8.87 4.16
N ASN A 49 -3.88 -8.73 5.44
CA ASN A 49 -2.86 -8.50 6.46
C ASN A 49 -2.42 -9.86 7.01
N VAL A 50 -1.14 -10.18 6.87
CA VAL A 50 -0.57 -11.48 7.25
C VAL A 50 0.63 -11.30 8.16
N ALA A 51 0.84 -12.25 9.06
CA ALA A 51 2.09 -12.34 9.81
C ALA A 51 3.12 -13.12 8.98
N GLN A 52 4.33 -12.57 8.85
CA GLN A 52 5.39 -13.14 8.01
C GLN A 52 6.74 -13.06 8.74
N GLY A 53 7.60 -14.06 8.53
CA GLY A 53 8.99 -14.09 9.04
C GLY A 53 9.14 -14.49 10.51
N ILE A 54 10.41 -14.46 10.97
CA ILE A 54 10.83 -14.66 12.37
C ILE A 54 11.92 -13.61 12.68
N PRO A 55 11.71 -12.67 13.63
CA PRO A 55 10.47 -12.45 14.40
C PRO A 55 9.28 -12.09 13.52
N GLN A 56 8.07 -12.37 13.98
CA GLN A 56 6.85 -12.12 13.21
C GLN A 56 6.64 -10.62 13.02
N ARG A 57 6.53 -10.21 11.75
CA ARG A 57 6.12 -8.85 11.35
C ARG A 57 4.80 -8.90 10.58
N ARG A 58 4.06 -7.79 10.63
CA ARG A 58 2.79 -7.63 9.92
C ARG A 58 3.07 -7.09 8.53
N VAL A 59 2.52 -7.75 7.53
CA VAL A 59 2.71 -7.42 6.12
C VAL A 59 1.34 -7.31 5.46
N TRP A 60 1.15 -6.25 4.67
CA TRP A 60 0.04 -6.13 3.74
C TRP A 60 0.41 -6.82 2.42
N ALA A 61 -0.29 -7.88 2.07
CA ALA A 61 -0.24 -8.48 0.75
C ALA A 61 -1.39 -7.91 -0.11
N VAL A 62 -1.03 -7.04 -1.06
CA VAL A 62 -1.96 -6.39 -1.99
C VAL A 62 -1.86 -7.06 -3.34
N SER A 63 -2.93 -7.70 -3.78
CA SER A 63 -3.03 -8.41 -5.05
C SER A 63 -3.88 -7.63 -6.04
N PHE A 64 -3.28 -7.31 -7.19
CA PHE A 64 -3.92 -6.70 -8.35
C PHE A 64 -4.09 -7.73 -9.46
N TYR A 65 -5.23 -7.72 -10.12
CA TYR A 65 -5.48 -8.64 -11.23
C TYR A 65 -6.38 -8.05 -12.32
N THR A 66 -6.24 -8.60 -13.52
CA THR A 66 -7.19 -8.43 -14.63
C THR A 66 -7.90 -9.75 -14.92
N GLY A 67 -9.09 -9.68 -15.52
CA GLY A 67 -9.95 -10.82 -15.77
C GLY A 67 -10.65 -11.34 -14.51
N ARG A 68 -10.84 -12.66 -14.43
CA ARG A 68 -11.56 -13.29 -13.32
C ARG A 68 -10.62 -13.60 -12.15
N PRO A 69 -11.05 -13.42 -10.89
CA PRO A 69 -10.20 -13.69 -9.72
C PRO A 69 -9.65 -15.13 -9.64
N THR A 70 -10.41 -16.11 -10.15
CA THR A 70 -10.02 -17.53 -10.15
C THR A 70 -9.13 -17.93 -11.31
N SER A 71 -9.00 -17.08 -12.32
CA SER A 71 -8.21 -17.29 -13.53
C SER A 71 -7.79 -15.93 -14.07
N PRO A 72 -6.88 -15.22 -13.38
CA PRO A 72 -6.47 -13.88 -13.78
C PRO A 72 -5.63 -13.92 -15.04
N GLU A 73 -5.76 -12.91 -15.89
CA GLU A 73 -4.94 -12.76 -17.11
C GLU A 73 -3.58 -12.12 -16.79
N ARG A 74 -3.56 -11.19 -15.84
CA ARG A 74 -2.36 -10.65 -15.20
C ARG A 74 -2.55 -10.64 -13.71
N PHE A 75 -1.49 -10.90 -12.96
CA PHE A 75 -1.53 -10.92 -11.51
C PHE A 75 -0.25 -10.35 -10.90
N VAL A 76 -0.39 -9.39 -9.99
CA VAL A 76 0.73 -8.83 -9.23
C VAL A 76 0.39 -8.81 -7.75
N VAL A 77 1.31 -9.31 -6.92
CA VAL A 77 1.23 -9.20 -5.46
C VAL A 77 2.37 -8.34 -4.97
N VAL A 78 2.02 -7.27 -4.26
CA VAL A 78 2.95 -6.38 -3.58
C VAL A 78 2.87 -6.68 -2.08
N GLN A 79 4.02 -6.92 -1.46
CA GLN A 79 4.14 -7.10 -0.02
C GLN A 79 4.70 -5.82 0.59
N ILE A 80 4.00 -5.28 1.57
CA ILE A 80 4.33 -3.99 2.20
C ILE A 80 4.41 -4.20 3.71
N ASP A 81 5.49 -3.75 4.34
CA ASP A 81 5.62 -3.75 5.81
C ASP A 81 4.50 -2.87 6.40
N ALA A 82 3.65 -3.48 7.23
CA ALA A 82 2.47 -2.79 7.75
C ALA A 82 2.81 -1.67 8.75
N ARG A 83 4.06 -1.58 9.21
CA ARG A 83 4.49 -0.58 10.19
C ARG A 83 5.20 0.59 9.52
N THR A 84 5.93 0.36 8.43
CA THR A 84 6.71 1.40 7.74
C THR A 84 6.14 1.82 6.39
N GLY A 85 5.33 0.98 5.76
CA GLY A 85 4.91 1.18 4.37
C GLY A 85 5.98 0.84 3.34
N GLU A 86 7.08 0.22 3.75
CA GLU A 86 8.16 -0.18 2.84
C GLU A 86 7.73 -1.37 1.97
N VAL A 87 7.99 -1.30 0.66
CA VAL A 87 7.77 -2.42 -0.26
C VAL A 87 8.86 -3.47 -0.06
N GLU A 88 8.48 -4.64 0.42
CA GLU A 88 9.40 -5.74 0.75
C GLU A 88 9.54 -6.76 -0.38
N GLY A 89 8.58 -6.80 -1.30
CA GLY A 89 8.62 -7.73 -2.41
C GLY A 89 7.48 -7.54 -3.41
N VAL A 90 7.77 -7.81 -4.67
CA VAL A 90 6.80 -7.79 -5.77
C VAL A 90 6.87 -9.11 -6.51
N ALA A 91 5.77 -9.86 -6.54
CA ALA A 91 5.63 -11.09 -7.30
C ALA A 91 4.67 -10.84 -8.47
N ARG A 92 5.07 -11.23 -9.68
CA ARG A 92 4.31 -11.00 -10.92
C ARG A 92 4.11 -12.32 -11.66
N SER A 93 2.95 -12.51 -12.29
CA SER A 93 2.62 -13.63 -13.17
C SER A 93 1.82 -13.20 -14.38
#